data_AF-A0A7S1GHY7-F1
#
_entry.id   AF-A0A7S1GHY7-F1
#
_cell.length_a   1.000
_cell.length_b   1.000
_cell.length_c   1.000
_cell.angle_alpha   90.00
_cell.angle_beta   90.00
_cell.angle_gamma   90.00
#
_symmetry.space_group_name_H-M   'P 1'
#
loop_
_entity.id
_entity.type
_entity.pdbx_description
1 polymer ?
#
loop_
_entity_poly.entity_id
_entity_poly.type
_entity_poly.pdbx_seq_one_letter_code
_entity_poly.pdbx_strand_id
1 'polypeptide(L)'
;GLATFLILHLISHYTLNFGFNAANTVMDVLRKIYQNFVAEILLLVSFVAHMYSNAGLYAARTKLAKKNNNKKKDDDNDDDDDKVKDTALPGSTELMLHRWAGYIVAFFIFGHVFAVRIAPLLYMNDPSAYDYSFVAKAYTFLPFNIFPIYYCVLGIAGIWHLLYGVHSALIVLFWGGSIIIG
;
A
#
# COMPACT_ATOMS: atom_id res chain seq x y z
N GLY A 1 3.94 -3.30 -11.77
CA GLY A 1 2.58 -3.81 -11.52
C GLY A 1 1.82 -2.87 -10.62
N LEU A 2 1.88 -3.09 -9.30
CA LEU A 2 1.12 -2.33 -8.30
C LEU A 2 1.32 -0.80 -8.38
N ALA A 3 2.57 -0.34 -8.49
CA ALA A 3 2.86 1.10 -8.59
C ALA A 3 2.22 1.73 -9.84
N THR A 4 2.35 1.09 -11.00
CA THR A 4 1.74 1.52 -12.26
C THR A 4 0.22 1.57 -12.15
N PHE A 5 -0.40 0.52 -11.60
CA PHE A 5 -1.84 0.49 -11.35
C PHE A 5 -2.28 1.64 -10.46
N LEU A 6 -1.60 1.86 -9.33
CA LEU A 6 -1.96 2.91 -8.39
C LEU A 6 -1.82 4.31 -9.00
N ILE A 7 -0.79 4.56 -9.81
CA ILE A 7 -0.62 5.82 -10.54
C ILE A 7 -1.79 6.04 -11.50
N LEU A 8 -2.12 5.06 -12.35
CA LEU A 8 -3.25 5.15 -13.28
C LEU A 8 -4.58 5.34 -12.55
N HIS A 9 -4.77 4.64 -11.44
CA HIS A 9 -5.95 4.73 -10.60
C HIS A 9 -6.10 6.13 -9.99
N LEU A 10 -5.05 6.69 -9.41
CA LEU A 10 -5.05 8.05 -8.85
C LEU A 10 -5.24 9.12 -9.93
N ILE A 11 -4.62 8.97 -11.10
CA ILE A 11 -4.84 9.87 -12.25
C ILE A 11 -6.32 9.89 -12.65
N SER A 12 -6.97 8.71 -12.73
CA SER A 12 -8.39 8.61 -13.09
C SER A 12 -9.32 9.36 -12.11
N HIS A 13 -8.91 9.49 -10.85
CA HIS A 13 -9.64 10.25 -9.84
C HIS A 13 -9.30 11.73 -9.84
N TYR A 14 -8.04 12.07 -10.10
CA TYR A 14 -7.60 13.46 -10.20
C TYR A 14 -8.34 14.22 -11.31
N THR A 15 -8.76 13.53 -12.38
CA THR A 15 -9.50 14.16 -13.48
C THR A 15 -10.89 14.66 -13.13
N LEU A 16 -11.43 14.32 -11.95
CA LEU A 16 -12.63 14.97 -11.40
C LEU A 16 -12.48 16.49 -11.27
N ASN A 17 -11.26 16.99 -11.06
CA ASN A 17 -11.00 18.44 -11.01
C ASN A 17 -11.27 19.14 -12.35
N PHE A 18 -11.34 18.40 -13.46
CA PHE A 18 -11.68 18.93 -14.79
C PHE A 18 -13.15 18.70 -15.17
N GLY A 19 -13.97 18.19 -14.24
CA GLY A 19 -15.39 17.94 -14.42
C GLY A 19 -15.74 16.47 -14.61
N PHE A 20 -17.02 16.15 -14.35
CA PHE A 20 -17.55 14.79 -14.32
C PHE A 20 -17.37 14.03 -15.65
N ASN A 21 -17.63 14.70 -16.79
CA ASN A 21 -17.52 14.08 -18.12
C ASN A 21 -16.07 13.72 -18.47
N ALA A 22 -15.12 14.59 -18.14
CA ALA A 22 -13.69 14.30 -18.33
C ALA A 22 -13.26 13.11 -17.46
N ALA A 23 -13.72 13.08 -16.21
CA ALA A 23 -13.42 12.00 -15.29
C ALA A 23 -13.95 10.65 -15.77
N ASN A 24 -15.21 10.57 -16.20
CA ASN A 24 -15.79 9.35 -16.77
C ASN A 24 -15.06 8.92 -18.03
N THR A 25 -14.77 9.84 -18.95
CA THR A 25 -14.07 9.51 -20.20
C THR A 25 -12.69 8.91 -19.94
N VAL A 26 -11.91 9.52 -19.02
CA VAL A 26 -10.60 9.00 -18.65
C VAL A 26 -10.72 7.68 -17.91
N MET A 27 -11.70 7.53 -17.02
CA MET A 27 -11.95 6.30 -16.30
C MET A 27 -12.30 5.15 -17.26
N ASP A 28 -13.18 5.37 -18.23
CA ASP A 28 -13.56 4.38 -19.25
C ASP A 28 -12.36 3.90 -20.06
N VAL A 29 -11.46 4.82 -20.45
CA VAL A 29 -10.24 4.48 -21.18
C VAL A 29 -9.29 3.68 -20.29
N LEU A 30 -8.99 4.17 -19.08
CA LEU A 30 -8.01 3.51 -18.22
C LEU A 30 -8.50 2.15 -17.70
N ARG A 31 -9.80 1.97 -17.48
CA ARG A 31 -10.38 0.69 -17.10
C ARG A 31 -10.22 -0.39 -18.15
N LYS A 32 -10.28 -0.04 -19.44
CA LYS A 32 -9.95 -1.00 -20.51
C LYS A 32 -8.53 -1.55 -20.37
N ILE A 33 -7.62 -0.75 -19.80
CA ILE A 33 -6.22 -1.13 -19.57
C ILE A 33 -6.06 -1.98 -18.31
N TYR A 34 -6.65 -1.59 -17.17
CA TYR A 34 -6.37 -2.24 -15.89
C TYR A 34 -7.49 -3.12 -15.31
N GLN A 35 -8.71 -3.08 -15.87
CA GLN A 35 -9.85 -3.94 -15.47
C GLN A 35 -10.16 -5.04 -16.50
N ASN A 36 -9.22 -5.38 -17.38
CA ASN A 36 -9.34 -6.59 -18.18
C ASN A 36 -8.83 -7.80 -17.39
N PHE A 37 -9.33 -8.99 -17.73
CA PHE A 37 -9.04 -10.23 -17.02
C PHE A 37 -7.54 -10.48 -16.82
N VAL A 38 -6.72 -10.28 -17.86
CA VAL A 38 -5.28 -10.50 -17.78
C VAL A 38 -4.62 -9.53 -16.81
N ALA A 39 -4.93 -8.24 -16.91
CA ALA A 39 -4.40 -7.21 -16.02
C ALA A 39 -4.81 -7.44 -14.55
N GLU A 40 -6.06 -7.84 -14.30
CA GLU A 40 -6.55 -8.14 -12.95
C GLU A 40 -5.82 -9.33 -12.32
N ILE A 41 -5.61 -10.42 -13.08
CA ILE A 41 -4.85 -11.58 -12.60
C ILE A 41 -3.40 -11.20 -12.31
N LEU A 42 -2.75 -10.44 -13.21
CA LEU A 42 -1.38 -9.96 -12.98
C LEU A 42 -1.29 -9.04 -11.76
N LEU A 43 -2.29 -8.19 -11.55
CA LEU A 43 -2.36 -7.30 -10.39
C LEU A 43 -2.51 -8.10 -9.10
N LEU A 44 -3.40 -9.10 -9.09
CA LEU A 44 -3.62 -9.99 -7.94
C LEU A 44 -2.35 -10.79 -7.61
N VAL A 45 -1.70 -11.40 -8.60
CA VAL A 45 -0.43 -12.12 -8.40
C VAL A 45 0.64 -11.18 -7.87
N SER A 46 0.77 -9.97 -8.43
CA SER A 46 1.71 -8.96 -7.95
C SER A 46 1.42 -8.53 -6.51
N PHE A 47 0.15 -8.39 -6.14
CA PHE A 47 -0.28 -8.05 -4.78
C PHE A 47 0.06 -9.16 -3.79
N VAL A 48 -0.29 -10.40 -4.11
CA VAL A 48 0.00 -11.58 -3.30
C VAL A 48 1.51 -11.75 -3.12
N ALA A 49 2.30 -11.68 -4.20
CA ALA A 49 3.75 -11.75 -4.13
C ALA A 49 4.35 -10.64 -3.24
N HIS A 50 3.81 -9.41 -3.32
CA HIS A 50 4.24 -8.30 -2.48
C HIS A 50 3.90 -8.52 -1.00
N MET A 51 2.73 -9.07 -0.68
CA MET A 51 2.39 -9.42 0.71
C MET A 51 3.28 -10.53 1.25
N TYR A 52 3.51 -11.59 0.48
CA TYR A 52 4.35 -12.72 0.90
C TYR A 52 5.80 -12.31 1.15
N SER A 53 6.40 -11.50 0.26
CA SER A 53 7.77 -11.03 0.44
C SER A 53 7.93 -10.18 1.70
N ASN A 54 6.98 -9.29 1.96
CA ASN A 54 6.96 -8.47 3.18
C ASN A 54 6.77 -9.30 4.46
N ALA A 55 5.89 -10.29 4.44
CA ALA A 55 5.69 -11.21 5.57
C ALA A 55 6.98 -12.02 5.85
N GLY A 56 7.65 -12.50 4.81
CA GLY A 56 8.94 -13.19 4.91
C GLY A 56 10.03 -12.30 5.52
N LEU A 57 10.15 -11.05 5.06
CA LEU A 57 11.09 -10.08 5.61
C LEU A 57 10.81 -9.75 7.09
N TYR A 58 9.54 -9.59 7.46
CA TYR A 58 9.14 -9.38 8.86
C TYR A 58 9.50 -10.59 9.74
N ALA A 59 9.22 -11.81 9.28
CA ALA A 59 9.59 -13.04 9.98
C ALA A 59 11.12 -13.19 10.13
N ALA A 60 11.90 -12.85 9.11
CA ALA A 60 13.36 -12.87 9.18
C ALA A 60 13.89 -11.86 10.22
N ARG A 61 13.37 -10.62 10.21
CA ARG A 61 13.77 -9.57 11.16
C ARG A 61 13.43 -9.93 12.61
N THR A 62 12.26 -10.49 12.85
CA THR A 62 11.86 -10.92 14.20
C THR A 62 12.72 -12.08 14.72
N LYS A 63 13.13 -13.01 13.87
CA LYS A 63 14.08 -14.08 14.24
C LYS A 63 15.46 -13.51 14.61
N LEU A 64 15.97 -12.54 13.83
CA LEU A 64 17.25 -11.89 14.12
C LEU A 64 17.21 -11.10 15.45
N ALA A 65 16.13 -10.35 15.69
CA ALA A 65 15.96 -9.62 16.94
C ALA A 65 15.95 -10.55 18.17
N LYS A 66 15.26 -11.70 18.09
CA LYS A 66 15.27 -12.72 19.15
C LYS A 66 16.67 -13.30 19.37
N LYS A 67 17.41 -13.61 18.30
CA LYS A 67 18.78 -14.13 18.39
C LYS A 67 19.73 -13.14 19.08
N ASN A 68 19.63 -11.85 18.74
CA ASN A 68 20.46 -10.80 19.36
C ASN A 68 20.13 -10.61 20.84
N ASN A 69 18.84 -10.62 21.21
CA ASN A 69 18.43 -10.51 22.61
C ASN A 69 18.90 -11.69 23.47
N ASN A 70 18.88 -12.91 22.93
CA ASN A 70 19.41 -14.09 23.63
C ASN A 70 20.93 -13.99 23.82
N LYS A 71 21.67 -13.58 22.79
CA LYS A 71 23.12 -13.39 22.88
C LYS A 71 23.51 -12.36 23.93
N LYS A 72 22.83 -11.21 23.97
CA LYS A 72 23.07 -10.17 24.99
C LYS A 72 22.84 -10.69 26.41
N LYS A 73 21.84 -11.55 26.62
CA LYS A 73 21.56 -12.15 27.92
C LYS A 73 22.63 -13.17 28.35
N ASP A 74 23.26 -13.83 27.38
CA ASP A 74 24.38 -14.73 27.64
C ASP A 74 25.66 -13.93 27.96
N ASP A 75 25.90 -12.83 27.23
CA ASP A 75 27.05 -11.92 27.43
C ASP A 75 26.92 -11.07 28.73
N ASP A 76 25.72 -10.64 29.14
CA ASP A 76 25.47 -9.87 30.39
C ASP A 76 25.70 -10.69 31.69
N ASN A 77 26.03 -12.00 31.59
CA ASN A 77 26.47 -12.83 32.74
C ASN A 77 27.99 -12.86 32.92
N ASP A 78 28.77 -12.28 32.00
CA ASP A 78 30.21 -12.03 32.15
C ASP A 78 30.42 -10.52 32.40
N ASP A 79 31.11 -10.16 33.49
CA ASP A 79 31.35 -8.80 34.01
C ASP A 79 32.24 -7.91 33.10
N ASP A 80 32.08 -7.93 31.77
CA ASP A 80 32.82 -7.06 30.85
C ASP A 80 31.92 -5.96 30.25
N ASP A 81 32.14 -4.75 30.75
CA ASP A 81 31.46 -3.47 30.48
C ASP A 81 31.76 -2.91 29.07
N ASP A 82 31.70 -3.77 28.05
CA ASP A 82 31.88 -3.35 26.66
C ASP A 82 30.53 -2.98 26.04
N LYS A 83 30.35 -1.68 25.84
CA LYS A 83 29.19 -1.02 25.23
C LYS A 83 28.89 -1.62 23.84
N VAL A 84 28.13 -2.71 23.81
CA VAL A 84 27.51 -3.24 22.60
C VAL A 84 26.54 -2.17 22.10
N LYS A 85 26.97 -1.40 21.11
CA LYS A 85 26.10 -0.50 20.36
C LYS A 85 24.93 -1.32 19.85
N ASP A 86 23.74 -1.08 20.39
CA ASP A 86 22.48 -1.67 19.96
C ASP A 86 22.39 -1.54 18.43
N THR A 87 22.63 -2.65 17.73
CA THR A 87 22.57 -2.72 16.26
C THR A 87 21.12 -2.74 15.75
N ALA A 88 20.14 -2.66 16.65
CA ALA A 88 18.73 -2.49 16.35
C ALA A 88 18.33 -1.01 16.48
N LEU A 89 19.05 -0.10 15.81
CA LEU A 89 18.52 1.24 15.63
C LEU A 89 17.17 1.10 14.91
N PRO A 90 16.07 1.70 15.42
CA PRO A 90 14.85 1.78 14.64
C PRO A 90 15.23 2.40 13.29
N GLY A 91 14.87 1.72 12.20
CA GLY A 91 15.12 2.24 10.85
C GLY A 91 14.61 3.68 10.73
N SER A 92 15.13 4.42 9.76
CA SER A 92 14.85 5.86 9.64
C SER A 92 13.35 6.17 9.80
N THR A 93 13.02 7.35 10.34
CA THR A 93 11.62 7.77 10.53
C THR A 93 10.79 7.58 9.26
N GLU A 94 11.39 7.82 8.08
CA GLU A 94 10.79 7.60 6.78
C GLU A 94 10.42 6.13 6.53
N LEU A 95 11.33 5.21 6.85
CA LEU A 95 11.08 3.76 6.74
C LEU A 95 9.98 3.32 7.70
N MET A 96 9.94 3.89 8.91
CA MET A 96 8.87 3.60 9.87
C MET A 96 7.51 4.08 9.34
N LEU A 97 7.44 5.29 8.79
CA LEU A 97 6.23 5.83 8.14
C LEU A 97 5.81 4.98 6.93
N HIS A 98 6.75 4.52 6.11
CA HIS A 98 6.47 3.64 4.98
C HIS A 98 5.81 2.31 5.42
N ARG A 99 6.29 1.72 6.53
CA ARG A 99 5.70 0.50 7.11
C ARG A 99 4.29 0.75 7.63
N TRP A 100 4.07 1.84 8.37
CA TRP A 100 2.73 2.22 8.85
C TRP A 100 1.75 2.48 7.71
N ALA A 101 2.19 3.21 6.68
CA ALA A 101 1.41 3.42 5.47
C ALA A 101 1.04 2.09 4.80
N GLY A 102 1.98 1.14 4.72
CA GLY A 102 1.73 -0.21 4.22
C GLY A 102 0.66 -0.96 5.02
N TYR A 103 0.69 -0.90 6.36
CA TYR A 103 -0.33 -1.52 7.20
C TYR A 103 -1.72 -0.90 7.03
N ILE A 104 -1.79 0.43 6.95
CA ILE A 104 -3.05 1.15 6.71
C ILE A 104 -3.63 0.74 5.35
N VAL A 105 -2.81 0.74 4.30
CA VAL A 105 -3.23 0.31 2.96
C VAL A 105 -3.70 -1.15 2.98
N ALA A 106 -2.95 -2.05 3.60
CA ALA A 106 -3.30 -3.47 3.67
C ALA A 106 -4.62 -3.71 4.41
N PHE A 107 -4.91 -2.93 5.46
CA PHE A 107 -6.17 -3.01 6.18
C PHE A 107 -7.36 -2.57 5.30
N PHE A 108 -7.22 -1.42 4.64
CA PHE A 108 -8.32 -0.81 3.89
C PHE A 108 -8.53 -1.38 2.48
N ILE A 109 -7.51 -1.97 1.84
CA ILE A 109 -7.59 -2.37 0.43
C ILE A 109 -8.69 -3.40 0.15
N PHE A 110 -8.94 -4.33 1.07
CA PHE A 110 -10.00 -5.33 0.90
C PHE A 110 -11.39 -4.69 0.94
N GLY A 111 -11.63 -3.81 1.90
CA GLY A 111 -12.87 -3.04 1.98
C GLY A 111 -13.06 -2.13 0.76
N HIS A 112 -11.98 -1.47 0.32
CA HIS A 112 -11.96 -0.64 -0.87
C HIS A 112 -12.36 -1.44 -2.13
N VAL A 113 -11.65 -2.53 -2.44
CA VAL A 113 -11.91 -3.39 -3.60
C VAL A 113 -13.31 -4.00 -3.53
N PHE A 114 -13.74 -4.44 -2.35
CA PHE A 114 -15.10 -4.96 -2.20
C PHE A 114 -16.14 -3.89 -2.55
N ALA A 115 -16.02 -2.68 -2.00
CA ALA A 115 -17.00 -1.62 -2.20
C ALA A 115 -17.06 -1.12 -3.65
N VAL A 116 -15.91 -0.94 -4.32
CA VAL A 116 -15.83 -0.30 -5.64
C VAL A 116 -15.75 -1.28 -6.81
N ARG A 117 -15.58 -2.58 -6.56
CA ARG A 117 -15.49 -3.61 -7.60
C ARG A 117 -16.45 -4.76 -7.40
N ILE A 118 -16.41 -5.41 -6.23
CA ILE A 118 -17.19 -6.64 -6.01
C ILE A 118 -18.68 -6.33 -5.82
N ALA A 119 -19.03 -5.35 -4.99
CA ALA A 119 -20.42 -4.97 -4.75
C ALA A 119 -21.15 -4.53 -6.05
N PRO A 120 -20.60 -3.67 -6.92
CA PRO A 120 -21.24 -3.36 -8.20
C PRO A 120 -21.51 -4.60 -9.06
N LEU A 121 -20.57 -5.54 -9.13
CA LEU A 121 -20.72 -6.79 -9.89
C LEU A 121 -21.81 -7.71 -9.33
N LEU A 122 -22.05 -7.68 -8.02
CA LEU A 122 -23.06 -8.54 -7.37
C LEU A 122 -24.47 -7.96 -7.40
N TYR A 123 -24.60 -6.63 -7.35
CA TYR A 123 -25.88 -5.98 -7.12
C TYR A 123 -26.44 -5.23 -8.33
N MET A 124 -25.71 -5.17 -9.46
CA MET A 124 -26.12 -4.38 -10.62
C MET A 124 -26.09 -5.14 -11.93
N ASN A 125 -27.05 -4.81 -12.79
CA ASN A 125 -27.13 -5.32 -14.16
C ASN A 125 -26.07 -4.66 -15.07
N ASP A 126 -25.71 -3.39 -14.80
CA ASP A 126 -24.63 -2.69 -15.49
C ASP A 126 -23.64 -2.10 -14.47
N PRO A 127 -22.55 -2.83 -14.16
CA PRO A 127 -21.52 -2.39 -13.22
C PRO A 127 -20.75 -1.14 -13.66
N SER A 128 -20.79 -0.77 -14.94
CA SER A 128 -20.10 0.42 -15.46
C SER A 128 -20.79 1.73 -15.06
N ALA A 129 -22.06 1.67 -14.63
CA ALA A 129 -22.83 2.83 -14.19
C ALA A 129 -22.52 3.29 -12.75
N TYR A 130 -21.64 2.59 -12.02
CA TYR A 130 -21.46 2.72 -10.56
C TYR A 130 -20.15 3.39 -10.14
N ASP A 131 -19.74 4.41 -10.88
CA ASP A 131 -18.47 5.08 -10.63
C ASP A 131 -18.66 6.19 -9.60
N TYR A 132 -18.69 7.43 -10.06
CA TYR A 132 -18.84 8.58 -9.17
C TYR A 132 -20.25 8.75 -8.63
N SER A 133 -21.26 8.19 -9.29
CA SER A 133 -22.66 8.15 -8.80
C SER A 133 -22.78 7.37 -7.49
N PHE A 134 -22.06 6.25 -7.36
CA PHE A 134 -22.02 5.47 -6.13
C PHE A 134 -21.25 6.19 -5.04
N VAL A 135 -20.09 6.77 -5.36
CA VAL A 135 -19.32 7.59 -4.40
C VAL A 135 -20.19 8.73 -3.85
N ALA A 136 -20.94 9.42 -4.71
CA ALA A 136 -21.87 10.47 -4.29
C ALA A 136 -23.00 9.93 -3.39
N LYS A 137 -23.54 8.75 -3.71
CA LYS A 137 -24.59 8.11 -2.89
C LYS A 137 -24.08 7.57 -1.56
N ALA A 138 -22.86 7.01 -1.54
CA ALA A 138 -22.22 6.53 -0.32
C ALA A 138 -21.87 7.68 0.62
N TYR A 139 -21.48 8.83 0.06
CA TYR A 139 -21.25 10.06 0.82
C TYR A 139 -22.51 10.55 1.55
N THR A 140 -23.69 10.45 0.93
CA THR A 140 -24.95 10.88 1.57
C THR A 140 -25.52 9.85 2.55
N PHE A 141 -25.15 8.58 2.40
CA PHE A 141 -25.64 7.49 3.25
C PHE A 141 -24.84 7.30 4.54
N LEU A 142 -23.51 7.52 4.51
CA LEU A 142 -22.65 7.30 5.67
C LEU A 142 -22.60 8.54 6.58
N PRO A 143 -22.95 8.41 7.88
CA PRO A 143 -22.94 9.54 8.80
C PRO A 143 -21.51 10.00 9.14
N PHE A 144 -21.42 11.17 9.79
CA PHE A 144 -20.19 11.72 10.39
C PHE A 144 -19.00 11.95 9.45
N ASN A 145 -19.23 12.08 8.14
CA ASN A 145 -18.15 12.24 7.16
C ASN A 145 -17.10 11.10 7.25
N ILE A 146 -17.49 9.89 7.65
CA ILE A 146 -16.57 8.75 7.74
C ILE A 146 -15.99 8.43 6.36
N PHE A 147 -16.81 8.56 5.33
CA PHE A 147 -16.44 8.25 3.96
C PHE A 147 -15.26 9.10 3.43
N PRO A 148 -15.30 10.45 3.46
CA PRO A 148 -14.15 11.26 3.06
C PRO A 148 -12.93 11.07 3.97
N ILE A 149 -13.11 10.90 5.28
CA ILE A 149 -11.98 10.65 6.21
C ILE A 149 -11.23 9.36 5.81
N TYR A 150 -11.99 8.29 5.54
CA TYR A 150 -11.44 7.04 5.04
C TYR A 150 -10.64 7.22 3.75
N TYR A 151 -11.17 7.93 2.75
CA TYR A 151 -10.45 8.19 1.50
C TYR A 151 -9.21 9.06 1.70
N CYS A 152 -9.23 10.03 2.60
CA CYS A 152 -8.05 10.82 2.94
C CYS A 152 -6.95 9.95 3.56
N VAL A 153 -7.31 9.11 4.54
CA VAL A 153 -6.35 8.20 5.19
C VAL A 153 -5.79 7.20 4.19
N LEU A 154 -6.64 6.55 3.41
CA LEU A 154 -6.23 5.58 2.38
C LEU A 154 -5.38 6.26 1.29
N GLY A 155 -5.78 7.44 0.83
CA GLY A 155 -5.09 8.20 -0.20
C GLY A 155 -3.69 8.65 0.23
N ILE A 156 -3.57 9.25 1.43
CA ILE A 156 -2.28 9.70 1.97
C ILE A 156 -1.35 8.51 2.21
N ALA A 157 -1.86 7.44 2.85
CA ALA A 157 -1.08 6.23 3.08
C ALA A 157 -0.64 5.59 1.75
N GLY A 158 -1.55 5.48 0.78
CA GLY A 158 -1.26 4.94 -0.54
C GLY A 158 -0.18 5.74 -1.29
N ILE A 159 -0.28 7.07 -1.30
CA ILE A 159 0.70 7.96 -1.94
C ILE A 159 2.07 7.84 -1.25
N TRP A 160 2.13 7.90 0.07
CA TRP A 160 3.40 7.76 0.79
C TRP A 160 4.05 6.39 0.56
N HIS A 161 3.25 5.32 0.64
CA HIS A 161 3.72 3.96 0.41
C HIS A 161 4.25 3.78 -1.02
N LEU A 162 3.57 4.37 -2.02
CA LEU A 162 3.99 4.39 -3.42
C LEU A 162 5.31 5.13 -3.61
N LEU A 163 5.39 6.40 -3.17
CA LEU A 163 6.54 7.26 -3.42
C LEU A 163 7.80 6.69 -2.79
N TYR A 164 7.72 6.30 -1.51
CA TYR A 164 8.86 5.70 -0.81
C TYR A 164 9.24 4.35 -1.44
N GLY A 165 8.27 3.48 -1.72
CA GLY A 165 8.53 2.17 -2.31
C GLY A 165 9.19 2.23 -3.69
N VAL A 166 8.72 3.15 -4.56
CA VAL A 166 9.33 3.38 -5.88
C VAL A 166 10.73 3.94 -5.72
N HIS A 167 10.92 4.94 -4.85
CA HIS A 167 12.24 5.52 -4.59
C HIS A 167 13.24 4.45 -4.11
N SER A 168 12.87 3.63 -3.12
CA SER A 168 13.73 2.54 -2.63
C SER A 168 14.01 1.51 -3.73
N ALA A 169 13.03 1.15 -4.54
CA ALA A 169 13.22 0.19 -5.64
C ALA A 169 14.20 0.73 -6.70
N LEU A 170 14.12 2.03 -7.03
CA LEU A 170 15.05 2.67 -7.96
C LEU A 170 16.48 2.71 -7.42
N ILE A 171 16.66 3.00 -6.13
CA ILE A 171 17.99 2.94 -5.48
C ILE A 171 18.56 1.53 -5.59
N VAL A 172 17.79 0.50 -5.27
CA VAL A 172 18.26 -0.89 -5.34
C VAL A 172 18.64 -1.27 -6.78
N LEU A 173 17.82 -0.89 -7.76
CA LEU A 173 18.02 -1.23 -9.17
C LEU A 173 19.24 -0.54 -9.80
N PHE A 174 19.42 0.75 -9.54
CA PHE A 174 20.43 1.56 -10.23
C PHE A 174 21.74 1.75 -9.45
N TRP A 175 21.69 1.68 -8.12
CA TRP A 175 22.84 1.98 -7.25
C TRP A 175 23.36 0.76 -6.49
N GLY A 176 22.89 -0.44 -6.85
CA GLY A 176 23.49 -1.71 -6.46
C GLY A 176 23.55 -1.92 -4.94
N GLY A 177 22.39 -1.94 -4.28
CA GLY A 177 22.11 -2.63 -2.99
C GLY A 177 23.07 -2.49 -1.80
N SER A 178 24.10 -1.64 -1.87
CA SER A 178 25.19 -1.56 -0.88
C SER A 178 24.89 -0.55 0.22
N ILE A 179 23.79 0.19 0.11
CA ILE A 179 23.24 0.97 1.20
C ILE A 179 22.25 0.05 1.92
N ILE A 180 22.76 -0.56 2.99
CA ILE A 180 22.00 -1.32 3.98
C ILE A 180 20.83 -0.44 4.44
N ILE A 181 19.63 -0.72 3.93
CA ILE A 181 18.39 -0.17 4.48
C ILE A 181 18.08 -0.98 5.75
N GLY A 182 18.71 -0.59 6.86
CA GLY A 182 18.35 -0.99 8.23
C GLY A 182 17.02 -0.37 8.64
#